data_AF-A0A6A3PHF5-F1
#
_entry.id   AF-A0A6A3PHF5-F1
#
_cell.length_a   1.000
_cell.length_b   1.000
_cell.length_c   1.000
_cell.angle_alpha   90.00
_cell.angle_beta   90.00
_cell.angle_gamma   90.00
#
_symmetry.space_group_name_H-M   'P 1'
#
loop_
_entity.id
_entity.type
_entity.pdbx_description
1 polymer ?
#
loop_
_entity_poly.entity_id
_entity_poly.type
_entity_poly.pdbx_seq_one_letter_code
_entity_poly.pdbx_strand_id
1 'polypeptide(L)'
;MFLAAKESSFTKAIAEKLEQAQMADWLRNEKSADDVFKLLKLDDGMDNLLTSPLLSNWVAYVEKLNDNPYSILLGKLKTSKLTDTDDKLVEMIMKAKREASTSSIAGKLEAAQLEKWLGEKQTAADVFGLLKFDEEGGHLLWRPSVRAWVAYVMKLDPHKSDDVILSVLKPHYSDEKLAQMLSLGLGHNDEIAAQWTKAVLKKWLSENKSAGDVFDFVLKRHRVHVLATRDLDTWVS
;
A
#
# COMPACT_ATOMS: atom_id res chain seq x y z
N MET A 1 20.26 20.74 -16.13
CA MET A 1 19.83 22.05 -16.67
C MET A 1 18.31 22.18 -16.77
N PHE A 2 17.58 21.23 -17.37
CA PHE A 2 16.12 21.31 -17.55
C PHE A 2 15.31 21.58 -16.29
N LEU A 3 15.57 20.84 -15.20
CA LEU A 3 14.80 20.95 -13.96
C LEU A 3 15.02 22.31 -13.27
N ALA A 4 16.27 22.81 -13.25
CA ALA A 4 16.59 24.12 -12.69
C ALA A 4 15.93 25.28 -13.44
N ALA A 5 15.65 25.13 -14.74
CA ALA A 5 14.99 26.16 -15.54
C ALA A 5 13.48 26.25 -15.29
N LYS A 6 12.83 25.19 -14.78
CA LYS A 6 11.40 25.18 -14.42
C LYS A 6 11.09 25.89 -13.11
N GLU A 7 12.05 25.95 -12.20
CA GLU A 7 11.92 26.63 -10.90
C GLU A 7 11.93 28.16 -11.03
N SER A 8 12.42 28.70 -12.15
CA SER A 8 12.40 30.14 -12.44
C SER A 8 11.19 30.52 -13.30
N SER A 9 10.36 31.44 -12.80
CA SER A 9 9.15 31.93 -13.47
C SER A 9 9.41 32.50 -14.86
N PHE A 10 10.60 33.08 -15.11
CA PHE A 10 10.98 33.67 -16.39
C PHE A 10 11.32 32.63 -17.47
N THR A 11 11.82 31.45 -17.07
CA THR A 11 12.27 30.40 -18.00
C THR A 11 11.31 29.22 -18.10
N LYS A 12 10.31 29.14 -17.20
CA LYS A 12 9.32 28.08 -17.17
C LYS A 12 8.63 27.83 -18.52
N ALA A 13 8.14 28.89 -19.18
CA ALA A 13 7.45 28.76 -20.46
C ALA A 13 8.37 28.24 -21.60
N ILE A 14 9.65 28.61 -21.56
CA ILE A 14 10.64 28.10 -22.53
C ILE A 14 10.94 26.63 -22.25
N ALA A 15 11.12 26.27 -20.98
CA ALA A 15 11.35 24.90 -20.56
C ALA A 15 10.18 23.97 -20.94
N GLU A 16 8.94 24.41 -20.74
CA GLU A 16 7.74 23.66 -21.12
C GLU A 16 7.65 23.43 -22.64
N LYS A 17 7.92 24.48 -23.45
CA LYS A 17 7.97 24.33 -24.92
C LYS A 17 9.05 23.35 -25.36
N LEU A 18 10.22 23.41 -24.73
CA LEU A 18 11.33 22.53 -25.06
C LEU A 18 11.03 21.07 -24.70
N GLU A 19 10.37 20.81 -23.56
CA GLU A 19 9.91 19.46 -23.20
C GLU A 19 8.86 18.92 -24.18
N GLN A 20 7.89 19.75 -24.59
CA GLN A 20 6.91 19.34 -25.58
C GLN A 20 7.55 19.00 -26.92
N ALA A 21 8.52 19.81 -27.37
CA ALA A 21 9.29 19.55 -28.58
C ALA A 21 10.11 18.26 -28.46
N GLN A 22 10.71 18.00 -27.30
CA GLN A 22 11.45 16.77 -27.04
C GLN A 22 10.54 15.53 -27.07
N MET A 23 9.37 15.58 -26.42
CA MET A 23 8.39 14.49 -26.50
C MET A 23 7.89 14.26 -27.92
N ALA A 24 7.66 15.32 -28.69
CA ALA A 24 7.24 15.22 -30.09
C ALA A 24 8.34 14.59 -30.97
N ASP A 25 9.60 14.92 -30.71
CA ASP A 25 10.74 14.26 -31.38
C ASP A 25 10.80 12.77 -31.05
N TRP A 26 10.65 12.38 -29.77
CA TRP A 26 10.60 10.98 -29.38
C TRP A 26 9.44 10.22 -30.05
N LEU A 27 8.25 10.82 -30.14
CA LEU A 27 7.10 10.23 -30.85
C LEU A 27 7.37 10.08 -32.35
N ARG A 28 7.91 11.12 -33.00
CA ARG A 28 8.26 11.09 -34.43
C ARG A 28 9.30 10.03 -34.77
N ASN A 29 10.23 9.80 -33.85
CA ASN A 29 11.28 8.78 -33.98
C ASN A 29 10.83 7.41 -33.43
N GLU A 30 9.53 7.21 -33.19
CA GLU A 30 8.92 5.95 -32.76
C GLU A 30 9.61 5.31 -31.54
N LYS A 31 10.09 6.14 -30.60
CA LYS A 31 10.74 5.63 -29.39
C LYS A 31 9.75 4.86 -28.52
N SER A 32 10.19 3.74 -27.98
CA SER A 32 9.40 2.99 -27.00
C SER A 32 9.48 3.63 -25.62
N ALA A 33 8.58 3.23 -24.72
CA ALA A 33 8.68 3.56 -23.30
C ALA A 33 10.05 3.17 -22.71
N ASP A 34 10.59 2.02 -23.11
CA ASP A 34 11.88 1.53 -22.66
C ASP A 34 13.06 2.35 -23.18
N ASP A 35 13.00 2.79 -24.44
CA ASP A 35 14.03 3.65 -25.01
C ASP A 35 14.10 4.98 -24.27
N VAL A 36 12.94 5.61 -24.03
CA VAL A 36 12.89 6.89 -23.31
C VAL A 36 13.27 6.73 -21.84
N PHE A 37 12.95 5.59 -21.21
CA PHE A 37 13.38 5.29 -19.85
C PHE A 37 14.92 5.33 -19.72
N LYS A 38 15.62 4.67 -20.66
CA LYS A 38 17.09 4.64 -20.73
C LYS A 38 17.68 5.99 -21.13
N LEU A 39 17.07 6.70 -22.07
CA LEU A 39 17.52 8.05 -22.48
C LEU A 39 17.48 9.03 -21.31
N LEU A 40 16.51 8.89 -20.42
CA LEU A 40 16.38 9.68 -19.19
C LEU A 40 17.23 9.13 -18.03
N LYS A 41 17.99 8.05 -18.26
CA LYS A 41 18.83 7.38 -17.26
C LYS A 41 18.06 6.97 -16.01
N LEU A 42 16.81 6.55 -16.18
CA LEU A 42 15.98 6.11 -15.06
C LEU A 42 16.32 4.69 -14.60
N ASP A 43 17.10 3.96 -15.40
CA ASP A 43 17.70 2.67 -15.05
C ASP A 43 18.98 2.79 -14.22
N ASP A 44 19.59 3.98 -14.17
CA ASP A 44 20.74 4.30 -13.31
C ASP A 44 20.27 4.56 -11.86
N GLY A 45 20.07 3.48 -11.10
CA GLY A 45 19.72 3.56 -9.67
C GLY A 45 18.24 3.36 -9.37
N MET A 46 17.76 2.15 -9.63
CA MET A 46 16.37 1.72 -9.39
C MET A 46 15.85 2.04 -7.99
N ASP A 47 16.73 2.01 -6.98
CA ASP A 47 16.36 2.24 -5.58
C ASP A 47 15.86 3.68 -5.32
N ASN A 48 16.29 4.65 -6.14
CA ASN A 48 15.88 6.06 -6.03
C ASN A 48 14.94 6.50 -7.16
N LEU A 49 14.45 5.55 -7.97
CA LEU A 49 13.64 5.83 -9.17
C LEU A 49 12.47 6.76 -8.88
N LEU A 50 11.71 6.50 -7.79
CA LEU A 50 10.52 7.28 -7.44
C LEU A 50 10.84 8.74 -7.08
N THR A 51 12.06 9.02 -6.63
CA THR A 51 12.54 10.38 -6.32
C THR A 51 13.16 11.07 -7.53
N SER A 52 13.32 10.35 -8.66
CA SER A 52 13.90 10.92 -9.85
C SER A 52 13.00 12.02 -10.41
N PRO A 53 13.51 13.25 -10.54
CA PRO A 53 12.72 14.36 -11.06
C PRO A 53 12.36 14.20 -12.55
N LEU A 54 13.05 13.31 -13.27
CA LEU A 54 12.76 12.99 -14.68
C LEU A 54 11.70 11.89 -14.84
N LEU A 55 11.29 11.23 -13.75
CA LEU A 55 10.28 10.18 -13.80
C LEU A 55 8.92 10.72 -14.28
N SER A 56 8.55 11.94 -13.87
CA SER A 56 7.30 12.59 -14.30
C SER A 56 7.28 12.86 -15.80
N ASN A 57 8.42 13.23 -16.39
CA ASN A 57 8.57 13.40 -17.84
C ASN A 57 8.37 12.07 -18.58
N TRP A 58 8.94 10.98 -18.05
CA TRP A 58 8.75 9.65 -18.62
C TRP A 58 7.29 9.18 -18.51
N VAL A 59 6.64 9.36 -17.37
CA VAL A 59 5.22 9.04 -17.16
C VAL A 59 4.35 9.76 -18.19
N ALA A 60 4.53 11.08 -18.35
CA ALA A 60 3.77 11.88 -19.31
C ALA A 60 4.02 11.44 -20.76
N TYR A 61 5.24 10.98 -21.07
CA TYR A 61 5.54 10.44 -22.39
C TYR A 61 4.82 9.12 -22.67
N VAL A 62 4.81 8.18 -21.71
CA VAL A 62 4.10 6.90 -21.86
C VAL A 62 2.59 7.10 -21.96
N GLU A 63 2.02 8.05 -21.22
CA GLU A 63 0.60 8.42 -21.36
C GLU A 63 0.29 8.91 -22.78
N LYS A 64 1.21 9.63 -23.45
CA LYS A 64 1.06 10.03 -24.86
C LYS A 64 1.15 8.87 -25.85
N LEU A 65 1.80 7.76 -25.48
CA LEU A 65 1.78 6.52 -26.24
C LEU A 65 0.45 5.75 -26.09
N ASN A 66 -0.48 6.24 -25.26
CA ASN A 66 -1.70 5.55 -24.85
C ASN A 66 -1.45 4.22 -24.14
N ASP A 67 -0.34 4.14 -23.38
CA ASP A 67 0.00 2.98 -22.55
C ASP A 67 -0.06 3.36 -21.05
N ASN A 68 -0.03 2.37 -20.16
CA ASN A 68 -0.10 2.56 -18.71
C ASN A 68 1.31 2.62 -18.10
N PRO A 69 1.84 3.83 -17.77
CA PRO A 69 3.17 3.96 -17.18
C PRO A 69 3.33 3.22 -15.85
N TYR A 70 2.28 3.14 -15.04
CA TYR A 70 2.37 2.54 -13.71
C TYR A 70 2.46 1.02 -13.79
N SER A 71 1.80 0.39 -14.77
CA SER A 71 1.97 -1.04 -15.06
C SER A 71 3.41 -1.37 -15.44
N ILE A 72 3.99 -0.58 -16.36
CA ILE A 72 5.39 -0.73 -16.78
C ILE A 72 6.34 -0.48 -15.61
N LEU A 73 6.11 0.56 -14.80
CA LEU A 73 6.95 0.87 -13.64
C LEU A 73 6.93 -0.24 -12.59
N LEU A 74 5.78 -0.85 -12.31
CA LEU A 74 5.73 -2.01 -11.40
C LEU A 74 6.62 -3.15 -11.93
N GLY A 75 6.56 -3.43 -13.23
CA GLY A 75 7.44 -4.40 -13.88
C GLY A 75 8.93 -4.06 -13.71
N LYS A 76 9.30 -2.80 -13.95
CA LYS A 76 10.69 -2.33 -13.77
C LYS A 76 11.14 -2.40 -12.32
N LEU A 77 10.34 -1.93 -11.37
CA LEU A 77 10.65 -1.97 -9.94
C LEU A 77 10.90 -3.40 -9.45
N LYS A 78 10.12 -4.38 -9.93
CA LYS A 78 10.32 -5.80 -9.60
C LYS A 78 11.66 -6.40 -10.06
N THR A 79 12.45 -5.67 -10.86
CA THR A 79 13.80 -6.12 -11.25
C THR A 79 14.87 -5.79 -10.19
N SER A 80 14.60 -4.87 -9.25
CA SER A 80 15.52 -4.59 -8.13
C SER A 80 15.36 -5.63 -7.03
N LYS A 81 16.47 -6.08 -6.44
CA LYS A 81 16.49 -6.97 -5.26
C LYS A 81 15.78 -6.37 -4.03
N LEU A 82 15.65 -5.04 -3.98
CA LEU A 82 14.95 -4.35 -2.90
C LEU A 82 13.42 -4.45 -3.04
N THR A 83 12.90 -4.86 -4.20
CA THR A 83 11.48 -4.86 -4.53
C THR A 83 11.07 -6.05 -5.40
N ASP A 84 11.84 -7.14 -5.35
CA ASP A 84 11.66 -8.37 -6.12
C ASP A 84 10.46 -9.21 -5.68
N THR A 85 9.92 -8.92 -4.48
CA THR A 85 8.73 -9.55 -3.91
C THR A 85 7.63 -8.51 -3.62
N ASP A 86 6.38 -8.96 -3.56
CA ASP A 86 5.22 -8.06 -3.38
C ASP A 86 5.24 -7.37 -2.00
N ASP A 87 5.61 -8.07 -0.93
CA ASP A 87 5.79 -7.48 0.41
C ASP A 87 6.74 -6.28 0.37
N LYS A 88 7.92 -6.44 -0.26
CA LYS A 88 8.93 -5.38 -0.35
C LYS A 88 8.50 -4.24 -1.26
N LEU A 89 7.93 -4.55 -2.43
CA LEU A 89 7.46 -3.55 -3.39
C LEU A 89 6.37 -2.68 -2.77
N VAL A 90 5.39 -3.29 -2.11
CA VAL A 90 4.28 -2.58 -1.48
C VAL A 90 4.78 -1.78 -0.28
N GLU A 91 5.74 -2.29 0.50
CA GLU A 91 6.35 -1.50 1.58
C GLU A 91 7.05 -0.24 1.05
N MET A 92 7.81 -0.35 -0.05
CA MET A 92 8.42 0.82 -0.71
C MET A 92 7.35 1.82 -1.17
N ILE A 93 6.28 1.35 -1.81
CA ILE A 93 5.17 2.20 -2.26
C ILE A 93 4.53 2.91 -1.05
N MET A 94 4.27 2.20 0.04
CA MET A 94 3.67 2.80 1.25
C MET A 94 4.57 3.84 1.90
N LYS A 95 5.90 3.64 1.90
CA LYS A 95 6.85 4.66 2.35
C LYS A 95 6.82 5.88 1.43
N ALA A 96 6.88 5.68 0.12
CA ALA A 96 6.82 6.76 -0.86
C ALA A 96 5.48 7.54 -0.83
N LYS A 97 4.38 6.92 -0.42
CA LYS A 97 3.09 7.61 -0.22
C LYS A 97 3.12 8.65 0.90
N ARG A 98 4.04 8.53 1.87
CA ARG A 98 4.17 9.45 3.01
C ARG A 98 4.97 10.71 2.67
N GLU A 99 5.82 10.64 1.65
CA GLU A 99 6.64 11.76 1.21
C GLU A 99 5.88 12.63 0.20
N ALA A 100 5.85 13.94 0.45
CA ALA A 100 5.08 14.87 -0.38
C ALA A 100 5.50 14.82 -1.86
N SER A 101 6.81 14.70 -2.13
CA SER A 101 7.39 14.67 -3.48
C SER A 101 7.04 13.42 -4.28
N THR A 102 6.79 12.28 -3.62
CA THR A 102 6.54 10.99 -4.29
C THR A 102 5.10 10.50 -4.13
N SER A 103 4.30 11.12 -3.27
CA SER A 103 2.96 10.65 -2.91
C SER A 103 2.03 10.41 -4.10
N SER A 104 2.06 11.30 -5.10
CA SER A 104 1.19 11.20 -6.29
C SER A 104 1.53 9.96 -7.13
N ILE A 105 2.81 9.75 -7.45
CA ILE A 105 3.26 8.59 -8.23
C ILE A 105 3.04 7.30 -7.42
N ALA A 106 3.36 7.32 -6.13
CA ALA A 106 3.17 6.16 -5.26
C ALA A 106 1.70 5.74 -5.12
N GLY A 107 0.76 6.70 -5.03
CA GLY A 107 -0.67 6.40 -5.05
C GLY A 107 -1.14 5.74 -6.35
N LYS A 108 -0.61 6.18 -7.50
CA LYS A 108 -0.94 5.55 -8.79
C LYS A 108 -0.28 4.17 -8.95
N LEU A 109 0.91 3.96 -8.39
CA LEU A 109 1.55 2.64 -8.33
C LEU A 109 0.78 1.67 -7.44
N GLU A 110 0.32 2.11 -6.27
CA GLU A 110 -0.57 1.31 -5.42
C GLU A 110 -1.83 0.91 -6.19
N ALA A 111 -2.52 1.87 -6.82
CA ALA A 111 -3.71 1.58 -7.61
C ALA A 111 -3.44 0.55 -8.73
N ALA A 112 -2.35 0.72 -9.47
CA ALA A 112 -1.94 -0.22 -10.51
C ALA A 112 -1.60 -1.62 -9.95
N GLN A 113 -0.99 -1.70 -8.76
CA GLN A 113 -0.70 -2.97 -8.09
C GLN A 113 -2.00 -3.67 -7.67
N LEU A 114 -2.99 -2.92 -7.16
CA LEU A 114 -4.31 -3.48 -6.82
C LEU A 114 -5.03 -3.99 -8.08
N GLU A 115 -5.02 -3.22 -9.18
CA GLU A 115 -5.58 -3.67 -10.47
C GLU A 115 -4.88 -4.91 -10.99
N LYS A 116 -3.56 -5.00 -10.83
CA LYS A 116 -2.79 -6.18 -11.23
C LYS A 116 -3.26 -7.42 -10.46
N TRP A 117 -3.36 -7.35 -9.14
CA TRP A 117 -3.85 -8.46 -8.33
C TRP A 117 -5.30 -8.85 -8.70
N LEU A 118 -6.16 -7.89 -9.02
CA LEU A 118 -7.52 -8.17 -9.53
C LEU A 118 -7.48 -8.89 -10.88
N GLY A 119 -6.67 -8.43 -11.83
CA GLY A 119 -6.52 -9.03 -13.14
C GLY A 119 -5.94 -10.45 -13.08
N GLU A 120 -5.06 -10.71 -12.12
CA GLU A 120 -4.52 -12.03 -11.79
C GLU A 120 -5.49 -12.91 -10.99
N LYS A 121 -6.68 -12.38 -10.63
CA LYS A 121 -7.71 -13.06 -9.84
C LYS A 121 -7.22 -13.54 -8.47
N GLN A 122 -6.28 -12.81 -7.88
CA GLN A 122 -5.84 -13.08 -6.52
C GLN A 122 -7.03 -12.97 -5.56
N THR A 123 -7.05 -13.79 -4.52
CA THR A 123 -8.01 -13.64 -3.42
C THR A 123 -7.43 -12.73 -2.34
N ALA A 124 -8.27 -12.32 -1.39
CA ALA A 124 -7.80 -11.61 -0.20
C ALA A 124 -6.75 -12.42 0.58
N ALA A 125 -6.88 -13.75 0.62
CA ALA A 125 -5.92 -14.63 1.27
C ALA A 125 -4.60 -14.75 0.48
N ASP A 126 -4.66 -14.81 -0.85
CA ASP A 126 -3.45 -14.86 -1.68
C ASP A 126 -2.62 -13.59 -1.51
N VAL A 127 -3.25 -12.41 -1.56
CA VAL A 127 -2.54 -11.14 -1.33
C VAL A 127 -2.04 -11.04 0.11
N PHE A 128 -2.76 -11.58 1.09
CA PHE A 128 -2.28 -11.64 2.48
C PHE A 128 -0.96 -12.43 2.59
N GLY A 129 -0.86 -13.58 1.91
CA GLY A 129 0.36 -14.38 1.83
C GLY A 129 1.46 -13.73 0.99
N LEU A 130 1.13 -13.08 -0.14
CA LEU A 130 2.10 -12.33 -0.95
C LEU A 130 2.77 -11.20 -0.17
N LEU A 131 2.06 -10.62 0.79
CA LEU A 131 2.55 -9.57 1.69
C LEU A 131 3.21 -10.13 2.97
N LYS A 132 3.31 -11.46 3.11
CA LYS A 132 3.90 -12.20 4.23
C LYS A 132 3.31 -11.84 5.59
N PHE A 133 2.02 -11.58 5.64
CA PHE A 133 1.34 -11.20 6.88
C PHE A 133 1.12 -12.38 7.83
N ASP A 134 1.17 -13.60 7.32
CA ASP A 134 1.11 -14.84 8.08
C ASP A 134 2.30 -15.03 9.04
N GLU A 135 3.43 -14.37 8.77
CA GLU A 135 4.64 -14.40 9.61
C GLU A 135 4.67 -13.33 10.72
N GLU A 136 3.75 -12.36 10.71
CA GLU A 136 3.85 -11.14 11.55
C GLU A 136 3.31 -11.29 12.98
N GLY A 137 2.54 -12.35 13.24
CA GLY A 137 1.90 -12.54 14.54
C GLY A 137 1.07 -11.31 14.96
N GLY A 138 1.22 -10.87 16.21
CA GLY A 138 0.49 -9.71 16.74
C GLY A 138 0.95 -8.34 16.20
N HIS A 139 2.04 -8.27 15.43
CA HIS A 139 2.62 -7.02 14.94
C HIS A 139 2.15 -6.64 13.54
N LEU A 140 1.24 -7.41 12.95
CA LEU A 140 0.70 -7.17 11.60
C LEU A 140 0.29 -5.71 11.40
N LEU A 141 -0.48 -5.14 12.33
CA LEU A 141 -0.97 -3.76 12.25
C LEU A 141 0.12 -2.69 12.38
N TRP A 142 1.39 -3.06 12.57
CA TRP A 142 2.51 -2.12 12.52
C TRP A 142 3.06 -1.95 11.10
N ARG A 143 2.77 -2.91 10.21
CA ARG A 143 3.22 -2.89 8.82
C ARG A 143 2.41 -1.86 8.03
N PRO A 144 3.05 -0.86 7.40
CA PRO A 144 2.35 0.11 6.55
C PRO A 144 1.58 -0.54 5.40
N SER A 145 2.06 -1.68 4.90
CA SER A 145 1.47 -2.46 3.81
C SER A 145 0.08 -3.02 4.13
N VAL A 146 -0.34 -3.11 5.40
CA VAL A 146 -1.71 -3.53 5.75
C VAL A 146 -2.75 -2.59 5.13
N ARG A 147 -2.43 -1.30 4.98
CA ARG A 147 -3.31 -0.34 4.29
C ARG A 147 -3.57 -0.74 2.85
N ALA A 148 -2.55 -1.26 2.16
CA ALA A 148 -2.67 -1.74 0.78
C ALA A 148 -3.60 -2.95 0.69
N TRP A 149 -3.46 -3.89 1.63
CA TRP A 149 -4.30 -5.08 1.69
C TRP A 149 -5.76 -4.76 2.02
N VAL A 150 -6.00 -3.87 2.98
CA VAL A 150 -7.36 -3.40 3.29
C VAL A 150 -7.97 -2.71 2.07
N ALA A 151 -7.23 -1.83 1.39
CA ALA A 151 -7.68 -1.20 0.16
C ALA A 151 -8.01 -2.23 -0.94
N TYR A 152 -7.20 -3.30 -1.05
CA TYR A 152 -7.46 -4.39 -1.97
C TYR A 152 -8.75 -5.15 -1.63
N VAL A 153 -8.96 -5.51 -0.36
CA VAL A 153 -10.18 -6.20 0.08
C VAL A 153 -11.42 -5.34 -0.16
N MET A 154 -11.35 -4.04 0.13
CA MET A 154 -12.44 -3.11 -0.17
C MET A 154 -12.73 -3.03 -1.67
N LYS A 155 -11.71 -3.20 -2.51
CA LYS A 155 -11.88 -3.21 -3.97
C LYS A 155 -12.46 -4.53 -4.49
N LEU A 156 -12.13 -5.65 -3.85
CA LEU A 156 -12.68 -6.97 -4.16
C LEU A 156 -14.19 -7.04 -3.87
N ASP A 157 -14.60 -6.61 -2.67
CA ASP A 157 -16.01 -6.56 -2.27
C ASP A 157 -16.25 -5.41 -1.27
N PRO A 158 -16.68 -4.22 -1.75
CA PRO A 158 -16.91 -3.06 -0.90
C PRO A 158 -17.97 -3.27 0.20
N HIS A 159 -18.89 -4.22 0.02
CA HIS A 159 -20.01 -4.44 0.92
C HIS A 159 -19.75 -5.52 1.97
N LYS A 160 -18.76 -6.38 1.74
CA LYS A 160 -18.41 -7.50 2.63
C LYS A 160 -16.96 -7.48 3.10
N SER A 161 -16.29 -6.33 2.99
CA SER A 161 -14.87 -6.19 3.32
C SER A 161 -14.55 -6.70 4.73
N ASP A 162 -15.36 -6.38 5.74
CA ASP A 162 -15.18 -6.86 7.12
C ASP A 162 -15.26 -8.39 7.23
N ASP A 163 -16.26 -9.03 6.59
CA ASP A 163 -16.41 -10.48 6.58
C ASP A 163 -15.22 -11.17 5.88
N VAL A 164 -14.76 -10.59 4.77
CA VAL A 164 -13.58 -11.07 4.04
C VAL A 164 -12.32 -10.94 4.89
N ILE A 165 -12.08 -9.79 5.52
CA ILE A 165 -10.94 -9.58 6.42
C ILE A 165 -10.93 -10.65 7.52
N LEU A 166 -12.06 -10.86 8.19
CA LEU A 166 -12.16 -11.85 9.27
C LEU A 166 -11.95 -13.29 8.76
N SER A 167 -12.45 -13.62 7.56
CA SER A 167 -12.26 -14.94 6.97
C SER A 167 -10.78 -15.24 6.68
N VAL A 168 -9.99 -14.21 6.36
CA VAL A 168 -8.54 -14.34 6.15
C VAL A 168 -7.79 -14.38 7.48
N LEU A 169 -8.16 -13.57 8.47
CA LEU A 169 -7.42 -13.51 9.74
C LEU A 169 -7.65 -14.73 10.65
N LYS A 170 -8.89 -15.24 10.76
CA LYS A 170 -9.23 -16.31 11.72
C LYS A 170 -8.41 -17.61 11.57
N PRO A 171 -8.05 -18.07 10.36
CA PRO A 171 -7.16 -19.22 10.20
C PRO A 171 -5.76 -19.04 10.82
N HIS A 172 -5.27 -17.80 10.94
CA HIS A 172 -3.92 -17.51 11.42
C HIS A 172 -3.87 -17.05 12.88
N TYR A 173 -5.00 -16.59 13.44
CA TYR A 173 -5.04 -15.97 14.77
C TYR A 173 -6.19 -16.53 15.62
N SER A 174 -5.86 -17.03 16.81
CA SER A 174 -6.87 -17.31 17.86
C SER A 174 -7.57 -16.01 18.29
N ASP A 175 -8.71 -16.12 18.96
CA ASP A 175 -9.45 -14.95 19.44
C ASP A 175 -8.59 -14.08 20.40
N GLU A 176 -7.76 -14.70 21.25
CA GLU A 176 -6.78 -14.00 22.10
C GLU A 176 -5.70 -13.28 21.28
N LYS A 177 -5.23 -13.92 20.19
CA LYS A 177 -4.20 -13.34 19.31
C LYS A 177 -4.75 -12.20 18.46
N LEU A 178 -6.00 -12.30 18.01
CA LEU A 178 -6.72 -11.21 17.36
C LEU A 178 -6.88 -10.03 18.32
N ALA A 179 -7.38 -10.27 19.53
CA ALA A 179 -7.49 -9.24 20.56
C ALA A 179 -6.13 -8.55 20.82
N GLN A 180 -5.06 -9.34 20.92
CA GLN A 180 -3.71 -8.83 21.09
C GLN A 180 -3.27 -7.95 19.91
N MET A 181 -3.46 -8.40 18.68
CA MET A 181 -3.11 -7.66 17.47
C MET A 181 -3.83 -6.32 17.42
N LEU A 182 -5.15 -6.31 17.64
CA LEU A 182 -5.99 -5.10 17.58
C LEU A 182 -5.53 -4.04 18.58
N SER A 183 -5.28 -4.46 19.81
CA SER A 183 -4.77 -3.59 20.87
C SER A 183 -3.38 -3.02 20.57
N LEU A 184 -2.47 -3.83 20.01
CA LEU A 184 -1.16 -3.36 19.55
C LEU A 184 -1.26 -2.42 18.35
N GLY A 185 -2.33 -2.54 17.54
CA GLY A 185 -2.61 -1.67 16.40
C GLY A 185 -3.09 -0.29 16.79
N LEU A 186 -3.79 -0.17 17.94
CA LEU A 186 -4.14 1.11 18.55
C LEU A 186 -2.83 1.82 18.95
N GLY A 187 -2.49 2.92 18.27
CA GLY A 187 -1.24 3.69 18.36
C GLY A 187 -0.41 3.69 17.08
N HIS A 188 -0.74 2.88 16.07
CA HIS A 188 0.01 2.78 14.80
C HIS A 188 -0.89 2.89 13.57
N ASN A 189 -2.01 2.17 13.56
CA ASN A 189 -2.99 2.16 12.49
C ASN A 189 -4.40 2.24 13.09
N ASP A 190 -4.65 3.29 13.88
CA ASP A 190 -5.84 3.46 14.73
C ASP A 190 -7.16 3.26 13.97
N GLU A 191 -7.25 3.79 12.76
CA GLU A 191 -8.45 3.65 11.92
C GLU A 191 -8.74 2.18 11.56
N ILE A 192 -7.71 1.46 11.09
CA ILE A 192 -7.83 0.04 10.74
C ILE A 192 -8.07 -0.80 12.00
N ALA A 193 -7.33 -0.53 13.08
CA ALA A 193 -7.48 -1.22 14.35
C ALA A 193 -8.90 -1.04 14.91
N ALA A 194 -9.47 0.17 14.87
CA ALA A 194 -10.83 0.44 15.30
C ALA A 194 -11.87 -0.25 14.41
N GLN A 195 -11.71 -0.18 13.09
CA GLN A 195 -12.58 -0.89 12.14
C GLN A 195 -12.58 -2.39 12.42
N TRP A 196 -11.40 -3.00 12.52
CA TRP A 196 -11.27 -4.44 12.74
C TRP A 196 -11.75 -4.85 14.13
N THR A 197 -11.56 -4.01 15.15
CA THR A 197 -12.12 -4.25 16.49
C THR A 197 -13.63 -4.37 16.44
N LYS A 198 -14.30 -3.43 15.76
CA LYS A 198 -15.76 -3.48 15.57
C LYS A 198 -16.20 -4.74 14.82
N ALA A 199 -15.47 -5.12 13.77
CA ALA A 199 -15.76 -6.34 13.00
C ALA A 199 -15.60 -7.61 13.86
N VAL A 200 -14.51 -7.71 14.62
CA VAL A 200 -14.22 -8.85 15.51
C VAL A 200 -15.26 -8.96 16.63
N LEU A 201 -15.61 -7.85 17.29
CA LEU A 201 -16.64 -7.85 18.34
C LEU A 201 -18.00 -8.32 17.79
N LYS A 202 -18.44 -7.78 16.63
CA LYS A 202 -19.66 -8.22 15.96
C LYS A 202 -19.61 -9.72 15.62
N LYS A 203 -18.45 -10.22 15.22
CA LYS A 203 -18.25 -11.64 14.90
C LYS A 203 -18.33 -12.52 16.14
N TRP A 204 -17.69 -12.15 17.25
CA TRP A 204 -17.77 -12.88 18.51
C TRP A 204 -19.21 -12.92 19.05
N LEU A 205 -19.94 -11.81 18.96
CA LEU A 205 -21.38 -11.79 19.29
C LEU A 205 -22.17 -12.78 18.43
N SER A 206 -21.91 -12.83 17.11
CA SER A 206 -22.57 -13.80 16.22
C SER A 206 -22.21 -15.26 16.50
N GLU A 207 -21.08 -15.50 17.17
CA GLU A 207 -20.61 -16.82 17.60
C GLU A 207 -21.06 -17.16 19.03
N ASN A 208 -21.94 -16.34 19.64
CA ASN A 208 -22.43 -16.47 21.00
C ASN A 208 -21.32 -16.50 22.06
N LYS A 209 -20.19 -15.82 21.82
CA LYS A 209 -19.15 -15.64 22.84
C LYS A 209 -19.71 -14.82 24.00
N SER A 210 -19.50 -15.29 25.23
CA SER A 210 -19.95 -14.59 26.42
C SER A 210 -19.04 -13.39 26.74
N ALA A 211 -19.53 -12.46 27.56
CA ALA A 211 -18.68 -11.39 28.09
C ALA A 211 -17.46 -11.93 28.86
N GLY A 212 -17.57 -13.12 29.46
CA GLY A 212 -16.45 -13.81 30.12
C GLY A 212 -15.39 -14.30 29.13
N ASP A 213 -15.81 -14.84 27.98
CA ASP A 213 -14.88 -15.24 26.91
C ASP A 213 -14.15 -14.02 26.35
N VAL A 214 -14.89 -12.94 26.06
CA VAL A 214 -14.28 -11.69 25.57
C VAL A 214 -13.35 -11.06 26.61
N PHE A 215 -13.69 -11.16 27.90
CA PHE A 215 -12.78 -10.77 28.99
C PHE A 215 -11.48 -11.57 28.92
N ASP A 216 -11.57 -12.87 28.70
CA ASP A 216 -10.41 -13.75 28.59
C ASP A 216 -9.55 -13.42 27.37
N PHE A 217 -10.16 -13.06 26.24
CA PHE A 217 -9.44 -12.67 25.02
C PHE A 217 -8.72 -11.32 25.17
N VAL A 218 -9.42 -10.33 25.72
CA VAL A 218 -9.01 -8.92 25.68
C VAL A 218 -8.25 -8.49 26.94
N LEU A 219 -8.70 -8.94 28.12
CA LEU A 219 -8.29 -8.38 29.42
C LEU A 219 -7.40 -9.29 30.26
N LYS A 220 -7.55 -10.62 30.19
CA LYS A 220 -6.83 -11.58 31.06
C LYS A 220 -5.31 -11.38 31.07
N ARG A 221 -4.73 -10.98 29.94
CA ARG A 221 -3.29 -10.71 29.79
C ARG A 221 -2.78 -9.53 30.65
N HIS A 222 -3.66 -8.61 31.05
CA HIS A 222 -3.30 -7.43 31.84
C HIS A 222 -3.23 -7.70 33.35
N ARG A 223 -3.74 -8.86 33.81
CA ARG A 223 -3.69 -9.28 35.22
C ARG A 223 -4.18 -8.19 36.19
N VAL A 224 -3.28 -7.62 37.00
CA VAL A 224 -3.61 -6.59 38.00
C VAL A 224 -3.82 -5.19 37.38
N HIS A 225 -3.48 -5.01 36.10
CA HIS A 225 -3.58 -3.74 35.39
C HIS A 225 -4.82 -3.63 34.49
N VAL A 226 -5.81 -4.53 34.66
CA VAL A 226 -7.05 -4.56 33.85
C VAL A 226 -7.82 -3.24 33.89
N LEU A 227 -7.77 -2.49 34.99
CA LEU A 227 -8.47 -1.20 35.10
C LEU A 227 -7.70 -0.02 34.50
N ALA A 228 -6.45 -0.22 34.09
CA ALA A 228 -5.57 0.84 33.57
C ALA A 228 -5.26 0.67 32.07
N THR A 229 -5.79 -0.38 31.43
CA THR A 229 -5.57 -0.64 30.01
C THR A 229 -6.69 -0.03 29.16
N ARG A 230 -6.32 0.48 27.98
CA ARG A 230 -7.27 0.91 26.94
C ARG A 230 -8.17 -0.22 26.44
N ASP A 231 -7.75 -1.47 26.65
CA ASP A 231 -8.50 -2.65 26.24
C ASP A 231 -9.78 -2.83 27.08
N LEU A 232 -9.88 -2.16 28.24
CA LEU A 232 -11.10 -2.14 29.03
C LEU A 232 -12.25 -1.52 28.24
N ASP A 233 -11.98 -0.45 27.49
CA ASP A 233 -12.98 0.21 26.63
C ASP A 233 -13.49 -0.75 25.54
N THR A 234 -12.61 -1.60 25.01
CA THR A 234 -12.97 -2.63 24.02
C THR A 234 -13.83 -3.74 24.61
N TRP A 235 -13.64 -4.09 25.89
CA TRP A 235 -14.46 -5.10 26.55
C TRP A 235 -15.84 -4.56 26.94
N VAL A 236 -15.95 -3.27 27.28
CA VAL A 236 -17.20 -2.63 27.70
C VAL A 236 -18.12 -2.29 26.50
N SER A 237 -17.56 -2.04 25.32
CA SER A 237 -18.30 -1.66 24.10
C SER A 237 -19.13 -2.79 23.49
#